data_AF-A0A4V1UQH2-F1
#
_entry.id   AF-A0A4V1UQH2-F1
#
_cell.length_a   1.000
_cell.length_b   1.000
_cell.length_c   1.000
_cell.angle_alpha   90.00
_cell.angle_beta   90.00
_cell.angle_gamma   90.00
#
_symmetry.space_group_name_H-M   'P 1'
#
loop_
_entity.id
_entity.type
_entity.pdbx_description
1 polymer ?
#
loop_
_entity_poly.entity_id
_entity_poly.type
_entity_poly.pdbx_seq_one_letter_code
_entity_poly.pdbx_strand_id
1 'polypeptide(L)'
;MPQEISAAREEDGAENEDGGVAEPLNLLLLNDGQELENLKLADTLENLYDRNCIKPVLIVAIHAGDERIQEYGIAGKPDFKKRGAKANLYTRFITEELLPFIHEHTGIDDFDTTAFAGFSLGGLTAMDIAWNNPTLFDKVGVFSASFWWRGKDLTKGYTNDDRIMHSMLKSTTGKPDLKFWLQTGTKDETADRNNNGIID
;
A
#
# COMPACT_ATOMS: atom_id res chain seq x y z
N MET A 1 51.52 59.47 -28.45
CA MET A 1 51.38 58.07 -28.00
C MET A 1 50.10 57.98 -27.19
N PRO A 2 49.10 57.20 -27.62
CA PRO A 2 47.84 57.06 -26.90
C PRO A 2 47.97 56.06 -25.74
N GLN A 3 47.32 56.35 -24.61
CA GLN A 3 47.14 55.40 -23.51
C GLN A 3 45.88 54.58 -23.78
N GLU A 4 46.02 53.26 -23.76
CA GLU A 4 44.96 52.27 -23.83
C GLU A 4 44.10 52.31 -22.56
N ILE A 5 42.77 52.35 -22.72
CA ILE A 5 41.83 52.06 -21.65
C ILE A 5 41.24 50.67 -21.95
N SER A 6 41.60 49.74 -21.07
CA SER A 6 41.17 48.35 -21.03
C SER A 6 39.64 48.23 -20.97
N ALA A 7 39.05 47.58 -21.97
CA ALA A 7 37.67 47.11 -21.91
C ALA A 7 37.59 45.92 -20.94
N ALA A 8 36.79 46.07 -19.87
CA ALA A 8 36.42 44.96 -19.01
C ALA A 8 35.56 43.99 -19.83
N ARG A 9 35.97 42.72 -19.89
CA ARG A 9 35.13 41.61 -20.35
C ARG A 9 34.10 41.35 -19.25
N GLU A 10 32.84 41.51 -19.57
CA GLU A 10 31.75 40.87 -18.83
C GLU A 10 31.95 39.36 -18.98
N GLU A 11 32.27 38.70 -17.87
CA GLU A 11 32.20 37.25 -17.78
C GLU A 11 30.71 36.89 -17.67
N ASP A 12 30.13 36.47 -18.79
CA ASP A 12 28.85 35.76 -18.80
C ASP A 12 28.99 34.52 -17.90
N GLY A 13 28.41 34.62 -16.71
CA GLY A 13 28.18 33.48 -15.84
C GLY A 13 27.24 32.54 -16.57
N ALA A 14 27.78 31.44 -17.09
CA ALA A 14 26.98 30.32 -17.55
C ALA A 14 26.23 29.74 -16.35
N GLU A 15 24.97 30.15 -16.20
CA GLU A 15 24.01 29.46 -15.36
C GLU A 15 23.88 28.03 -15.91
N ASN A 16 24.31 27.06 -15.10
CA ASN A 16 24.01 25.66 -15.35
C ASN A 16 22.51 25.45 -15.09
N GLU A 17 21.68 25.76 -16.09
CA GLU A 17 20.31 25.27 -16.18
C GLU A 17 20.33 23.79 -16.57
N ASP A 18 20.75 22.92 -15.66
CA ASP A 18 20.26 21.54 -15.69
C ASP A 18 18.91 21.52 -14.98
N GLY A 19 17.90 22.06 -15.66
CA GLY A 19 16.49 21.98 -15.29
C GLY A 19 15.97 20.56 -15.46
N GLY A 20 16.66 19.57 -14.89
CA GLY A 20 16.24 18.19 -14.86
C GLY A 20 14.91 18.09 -14.15
N VAL A 21 13.84 17.87 -14.92
CA VAL A 21 12.52 17.57 -14.35
C VAL A 21 12.69 16.27 -13.56
N ALA A 22 12.60 16.36 -12.24
CA ALA A 22 12.67 15.20 -11.37
C ALA A 22 11.62 14.18 -11.81
N GLU A 23 12.04 12.93 -12.02
CA GLU A 23 11.13 11.87 -12.45
C GLU A 23 10.03 11.67 -11.38
N PRO A 24 8.74 11.61 -11.77
CA PRO A 24 7.66 11.41 -10.81
C PRO A 24 7.83 10.07 -10.06
N LEU A 25 7.91 10.16 -8.74
CA LEU A 25 8.16 9.03 -7.85
C LEU A 25 6.84 8.43 -7.34
N ASN A 26 6.77 7.11 -7.26
CA ASN A 26 5.64 6.41 -6.65
C ASN A 26 5.99 5.95 -5.23
N LEU A 27 4.98 5.84 -4.37
CA LEU A 27 5.11 5.25 -3.03
C LEU A 27 4.40 3.89 -3.00
N LEU A 28 5.09 2.88 -2.45
CA LEU A 28 4.51 1.60 -2.09
C LEU A 28 4.68 1.35 -0.59
N LEU A 29 3.56 1.38 0.15
CA LEU A 29 3.51 0.78 1.48
C LEU A 29 3.32 -0.73 1.33
N LEU A 30 4.14 -1.52 2.00
CA LEU A 30 4.05 -2.98 1.98
C LEU A 30 3.98 -3.53 3.40
N ASN A 31 2.85 -4.11 3.76
CA ASN A 31 2.72 -4.88 5.00
C ASN A 31 3.60 -6.15 4.95
N ASP A 32 4.01 -6.63 6.12
CA ASP A 32 4.88 -7.81 6.26
C ASP A 32 6.29 -7.60 5.68
N GLY A 33 6.89 -6.44 5.97
CA GLY A 33 8.19 -6.04 5.44
C GLY A 33 9.37 -6.97 5.76
N GLN A 34 9.23 -7.86 6.74
CA GLN A 34 10.21 -8.94 6.97
C GLN A 34 10.31 -9.94 5.81
N GLU A 35 9.34 -9.96 4.89
CA GLU A 35 9.29 -10.91 3.76
C GLU A 35 10.00 -10.39 2.49
N LEU A 36 10.58 -9.18 2.51
CA LEU A 36 11.21 -8.58 1.32
C LEU A 36 12.21 -9.50 0.60
N GLU A 37 13.06 -10.18 1.36
CA GLU A 37 14.06 -11.10 0.82
C GLU A 37 13.42 -12.34 0.20
N ASN A 38 12.42 -12.94 0.87
CA ASN A 38 11.67 -14.08 0.37
C ASN A 38 10.93 -13.78 -0.94
N LEU A 39 10.45 -12.53 -1.06
CA LEU A 39 9.79 -12.02 -2.26
C LEU A 39 10.79 -11.64 -3.37
N LYS A 40 12.10 -11.55 -3.05
CA LYS A 40 13.13 -10.97 -3.94
C LYS A 40 12.69 -9.61 -4.50
N LEU A 41 12.11 -8.79 -3.62
CA LEU A 41 11.38 -7.60 -4.07
C LEU A 41 12.32 -6.57 -4.69
N ALA A 42 13.45 -6.29 -4.03
CA ALA A 42 14.45 -5.34 -4.51
C ALA A 42 14.96 -5.74 -5.91
N ASP A 43 15.54 -6.94 -6.05
CA ASP A 43 16.03 -7.46 -7.33
C ASP A 43 14.98 -7.38 -8.46
N THR A 44 13.72 -7.71 -8.14
CA THR A 44 12.63 -7.70 -9.11
C THR A 44 12.32 -6.28 -9.58
N LEU A 45 12.23 -5.32 -8.65
CA LEU A 45 11.89 -3.95 -8.95
C LEU A 45 13.04 -3.20 -9.62
N GLU A 46 14.29 -3.43 -9.19
CA GLU A 46 15.49 -2.93 -9.87
C GLU A 46 15.53 -3.43 -11.32
N ASN A 47 15.31 -4.74 -11.55
CA ASN A 47 15.26 -5.27 -12.91
C ASN A 47 14.15 -4.63 -13.76
N LEU A 48 12.98 -4.40 -13.18
CA LEU A 48 11.86 -3.76 -13.89
C LEU A 48 12.15 -2.29 -14.19
N TYR A 49 12.82 -1.58 -13.28
CA TYR A 49 13.22 -0.19 -13.45
C TYR A 49 14.29 -0.05 -14.53
N ASP A 50 15.37 -0.85 -14.48
CA ASP A 50 16.45 -0.87 -15.47
C ASP A 50 15.94 -1.16 -16.89
N ARG A 51 14.85 -1.92 -16.99
CA ARG A 51 14.18 -2.27 -18.25
C ARG A 51 13.10 -1.28 -18.67
N ASN A 52 12.95 -0.15 -17.97
CA ASN A 52 11.93 0.87 -18.19
C ASN A 52 10.50 0.30 -18.19
N CYS A 53 10.25 -0.75 -17.41
CA CYS A 53 8.93 -1.37 -17.28
C CYS A 53 8.08 -0.72 -16.18
N ILE A 54 8.72 -0.01 -15.24
CA ILE A 54 8.08 0.75 -14.17
C ILE A 54 8.77 2.11 -14.03
N LYS A 55 8.03 3.09 -13.49
CA LYS A 55 8.57 4.32 -12.92
C LYS A 55 9.28 4.02 -11.59
N PRO A 56 10.15 4.90 -11.08
CA PRO A 56 10.82 4.69 -9.81
C PRO A 56 9.79 4.59 -8.68
N VAL A 57 10.13 3.82 -7.65
CA VAL A 57 9.26 3.56 -6.51
C VAL A 57 10.05 3.62 -5.21
N LEU A 58 9.58 4.43 -4.28
CA LEU A 58 9.96 4.37 -2.88
C LEU A 58 9.11 3.29 -2.20
N ILE A 59 9.77 2.35 -1.52
CA ILE A 59 9.09 1.28 -0.79
C ILE A 59 9.29 1.50 0.69
N VAL A 60 8.18 1.50 1.42
CA VAL A 60 8.17 1.48 2.88
C VAL A 60 7.61 0.14 3.31
N ALA A 61 8.53 -0.76 3.66
CA ALA A 61 8.21 -2.11 4.09
C ALA A 61 8.00 -2.15 5.61
N ILE A 62 6.77 -2.40 6.02
CA ILE A 62 6.33 -2.28 7.41
C ILE A 62 6.44 -3.65 8.06
N HIS A 63 7.44 -3.81 8.93
CA HIS A 63 7.65 -5.04 9.69
C HIS A 63 6.45 -5.32 10.61
N ALA A 64 5.88 -6.52 10.51
CA ALA A 64 4.79 -6.92 11.39
C ALA A 64 5.35 -7.55 12.68
N GLY A 65 4.99 -6.99 13.85
CA GLY A 65 5.43 -7.50 15.15
C GLY A 65 4.61 -8.68 15.67
N ASP A 66 4.87 -9.09 16.92
CA ASP A 66 4.17 -10.21 17.58
C ASP A 66 2.65 -10.04 17.63
N GLU A 67 2.18 -8.79 17.66
CA GLU A 67 0.77 -8.42 17.73
C GLU A 67 0.10 -8.35 16.34
N ARG A 68 0.75 -8.82 15.28
CA ARG A 68 0.22 -8.81 13.89
C ARG A 68 -1.23 -9.26 13.80
N ILE A 69 -1.61 -10.33 14.51
CA ILE A 69 -2.98 -10.87 14.48
C ILE A 69 -4.02 -9.94 15.14
N GLN A 70 -3.57 -9.03 16.00
CA GLN A 70 -4.38 -8.00 16.63
C GLN A 70 -4.36 -6.68 15.87
N GLU A 71 -3.23 -6.34 15.24
CA GLU A 71 -3.03 -5.11 14.47
C GLU A 71 -3.64 -5.20 13.07
N TYR A 72 -3.67 -6.38 12.46
CA TYR A 72 -4.23 -6.58 11.13
C TYR A 72 -5.70 -7.03 11.21
N GLY A 73 -6.53 -6.51 10.31
CA GLY A 73 -7.96 -6.78 10.28
C GLY A 73 -8.76 -5.66 9.63
N ILE A 74 -9.99 -5.48 10.12
CA ILE A 74 -10.88 -4.38 9.73
C ILE A 74 -11.00 -3.43 10.90
N ALA A 75 -10.75 -2.14 10.65
CA ALA A 75 -10.85 -1.08 11.64
C ALA A 75 -12.21 -1.14 12.38
N GLY A 76 -12.15 -1.35 13.70
CA GLY A 76 -13.30 -1.27 14.59
C GLY A 76 -14.20 -2.50 14.56
N LYS A 77 -13.83 -3.52 13.78
CA LYS A 77 -14.61 -4.74 13.60
C LYS A 77 -13.72 -5.97 13.81
N PRO A 78 -13.41 -6.31 15.08
CA PRO A 78 -12.70 -7.55 15.39
C PRO A 78 -13.50 -8.76 14.91
N ASP A 79 -12.81 -9.85 14.61
CA ASP A 79 -13.47 -11.10 14.23
C ASP A 79 -14.19 -11.75 15.42
N PHE A 80 -14.90 -12.86 15.18
CA PHE A 80 -15.59 -13.60 16.25
C PHE A 80 -14.69 -14.13 17.37
N LYS A 81 -13.37 -14.20 17.15
CA LYS A 81 -12.34 -14.56 18.14
C LYS A 81 -11.67 -13.32 18.76
N LYS A 82 -12.18 -12.12 18.48
CA LYS A 82 -11.64 -10.82 18.92
C LYS A 82 -10.25 -10.49 18.37
N ARG A 83 -9.85 -11.12 17.26
CA ARG A 83 -8.63 -10.76 16.51
C ARG A 83 -8.86 -9.48 15.72
N GLY A 84 -7.82 -8.73 15.41
CA GLY A 84 -7.94 -7.41 14.79
C GLY A 84 -8.42 -6.31 15.75
N ALA A 85 -8.36 -6.53 17.08
CA ALA A 85 -8.82 -5.56 18.06
C ALA A 85 -8.06 -4.23 18.04
N LYS A 86 -6.85 -4.23 17.48
CA LYS A 86 -5.98 -3.06 17.31
C LYS A 86 -5.94 -2.53 15.87
N ALA A 87 -6.76 -3.06 14.96
CA ALA A 87 -6.78 -2.61 13.56
C ALA A 87 -7.01 -1.10 13.41
N ASN A 88 -7.84 -0.50 14.27
CA ASN A 88 -8.01 0.96 14.33
C ASN A 88 -6.71 1.71 14.61
N LEU A 89 -5.91 1.19 15.55
CA LEU A 89 -4.64 1.81 15.94
C LEU A 89 -3.64 1.68 14.80
N TYR A 90 -3.63 0.54 14.11
CA TYR A 90 -2.80 0.34 12.94
C TYR A 90 -3.20 1.29 11.79
N THR A 91 -4.49 1.46 11.51
CA THR A 91 -4.97 2.45 10.54
C THR A 91 -4.47 3.84 10.87
N ARG A 92 -4.59 4.27 12.13
CA ARG A 92 -4.10 5.58 12.58
C ARG A 92 -2.58 5.70 12.47
N PHE A 93 -1.85 4.67 12.85
CA PHE A 93 -0.39 4.63 12.65
C PHE A 93 -0.04 4.85 11.17
N ILE A 94 -0.74 4.20 10.24
CA ILE A 94 -0.48 4.42 8.80
C ILE A 94 -0.81 5.86 8.37
N THR A 95 -2.00 6.35 8.70
CA THR A 95 -2.53 7.60 8.12
C THR A 95 -2.08 8.87 8.85
N GLU A 96 -1.89 8.79 10.17
CA GLU A 96 -1.60 9.94 11.04
C GLU A 96 -0.12 10.00 11.47
N GLU A 97 0.64 8.90 11.33
CA GLU A 97 2.04 8.85 11.78
C GLU A 97 3.00 8.52 10.64
N LEU A 98 2.83 7.36 9.98
CA LEU A 98 3.78 6.86 9.00
C LEU A 98 3.80 7.67 7.71
N LEU A 99 2.63 7.95 7.11
CA LEU A 99 2.58 8.78 5.89
C LEU A 99 3.17 10.17 6.14
N PRO A 100 2.78 10.92 7.19
CA PRO A 100 3.43 12.19 7.54
C PRO A 100 4.94 12.05 7.77
N PHE A 101 5.38 11.01 8.48
CA PHE A 101 6.80 10.75 8.69
C PHE A 101 7.57 10.55 7.38
N ILE A 102 7.01 9.82 6.40
CA ILE A 102 7.64 9.62 5.09
C ILE A 102 7.84 10.96 4.38
N HIS A 103 6.81 11.82 4.35
CA HIS A 103 6.92 13.14 3.74
C HIS A 103 8.00 14.00 4.43
N GLU A 104 7.98 14.08 5.76
CA GLU A 104 8.97 14.85 6.53
C GLU A 104 10.39 14.32 6.33
N HIS A 105 10.58 13.01 6.34
CA HIS A 105 11.91 12.40 6.33
C HIS A 105 12.53 12.33 4.93
N THR A 106 11.72 12.33 3.88
CA THR A 106 12.20 12.28 2.49
C THR A 106 12.20 13.63 1.80
N GLY A 107 11.41 14.61 2.30
CA GLY A 107 11.20 15.89 1.65
C GLY A 107 10.37 15.81 0.36
N ILE A 108 9.72 14.68 0.10
CA ILE A 108 8.83 14.50 -1.06
C ILE A 108 7.43 14.96 -0.65
N ASP A 109 6.95 16.05 -1.24
CA ASP A 109 5.63 16.58 -0.93
C ASP A 109 4.50 15.75 -1.57
N ASP A 110 4.68 15.32 -2.82
CA ASP A 110 3.67 14.58 -3.59
C ASP A 110 4.26 13.36 -4.30
N PHE A 111 3.54 12.25 -4.28
CA PHE A 111 3.82 11.04 -5.07
C PHE A 111 2.88 10.95 -6.27
N ASP A 112 3.35 10.46 -7.42
CA ASP A 112 2.55 10.24 -8.64
C ASP A 112 1.51 9.12 -8.46
N THR A 113 1.80 8.17 -7.58
CA THR A 113 0.88 7.13 -7.14
C THR A 113 1.28 6.71 -5.74
N THR A 114 0.31 6.63 -4.83
CA THR A 114 0.44 5.96 -3.55
C THR A 114 -0.29 4.62 -3.57
N ALA A 115 0.44 3.53 -3.38
CA ALA A 115 -0.08 2.18 -3.33
C ALA A 115 0.09 1.56 -1.93
N PHE A 116 -0.88 0.75 -1.52
CA PHE A 116 -0.75 -0.09 -0.32
C PHE A 116 -0.95 -1.56 -0.70
N ALA A 117 -0.02 -2.43 -0.31
CA ALA A 117 -0.10 -3.85 -0.59
C ALA A 117 0.14 -4.73 0.65
N GLY A 118 -0.29 -5.98 0.54
CA GLY A 118 0.03 -7.01 1.52
C GLY A 118 -0.53 -8.38 1.19
N PHE A 119 -0.13 -9.36 1.99
CA PHE A 119 -0.47 -10.76 1.83
C PHE A 119 -1.39 -11.24 2.95
N SER A 120 -2.35 -12.12 2.66
CA SER A 120 -3.23 -12.69 3.69
C SER A 120 -3.90 -11.61 4.56
N LEU A 121 -3.58 -11.52 5.86
CA LEU A 121 -4.08 -10.46 6.74
C LEU A 121 -3.51 -9.07 6.41
N GLY A 122 -2.28 -8.98 5.93
CA GLY A 122 -1.71 -7.72 5.45
C GLY A 122 -2.48 -7.19 4.24
N GLY A 123 -2.93 -8.07 3.34
CA GLY A 123 -3.77 -7.72 2.20
C GLY A 123 -5.19 -7.30 2.59
N LEU A 124 -5.78 -7.98 3.58
CA LEU A 124 -7.07 -7.59 4.18
C LEU A 124 -7.00 -6.17 4.76
N THR A 125 -5.92 -5.89 5.50
CA THR A 125 -5.70 -4.61 6.19
C THR A 125 -5.39 -3.49 5.21
N ALA A 126 -4.54 -3.73 4.20
CA ALA A 126 -4.26 -2.76 3.15
C ALA A 126 -5.54 -2.37 2.38
N MET A 127 -6.40 -3.35 2.08
CA MET A 127 -7.71 -3.10 1.46
C MET A 127 -8.62 -2.26 2.35
N ASP A 128 -8.71 -2.58 3.64
CA ASP A 128 -9.54 -1.82 4.59
C ASP A 128 -9.10 -0.36 4.69
N ILE A 129 -7.79 -0.14 4.86
CA ILE A 129 -7.23 1.21 5.01
C ILE A 129 -7.41 2.00 3.72
N ALA A 130 -7.03 1.45 2.57
CA ALA A 130 -7.13 2.16 1.29
C ALA A 130 -8.60 2.48 0.96
N TRP A 131 -9.51 1.50 1.10
CA TRP A 131 -10.93 1.69 0.78
C TRP A 131 -11.58 2.80 1.59
N ASN A 132 -11.25 2.91 2.87
CA ASN A 132 -11.80 3.93 3.77
C ASN A 132 -11.04 5.26 3.73
N ASN A 133 -9.90 5.35 3.04
CA ASN A 133 -9.09 6.56 2.89
C ASN A 133 -8.69 6.81 1.43
N PRO A 134 -9.66 6.93 0.49
CA PRO A 134 -9.38 6.98 -0.94
C PRO A 134 -8.69 8.27 -1.41
N THR A 135 -8.54 9.27 -0.54
CA THR A 135 -7.75 10.47 -0.83
C THR A 135 -6.26 10.29 -0.55
N LEU A 136 -5.88 9.21 0.14
CA LEU A 136 -4.48 8.91 0.51
C LEU A 136 -3.86 7.82 -0.37
N PHE A 137 -4.68 7.04 -1.07
CA PHE A 137 -4.24 5.88 -1.83
C PHE A 137 -4.92 5.85 -3.20
N ASP A 138 -4.15 5.51 -4.24
CA ASP A 138 -4.64 5.34 -5.61
C ASP A 138 -4.82 3.86 -5.98
N LYS A 139 -3.99 3.00 -5.38
CA LYS A 139 -3.89 1.58 -5.74
C LYS A 139 -3.81 0.71 -4.50
N VAL A 140 -4.44 -0.46 -4.57
CA VAL A 140 -4.25 -1.51 -3.56
C VAL A 140 -3.89 -2.84 -4.21
N GLY A 141 -2.82 -3.46 -3.70
CA GLY A 141 -2.36 -4.79 -4.10
C GLY A 141 -2.69 -5.83 -3.05
N VAL A 142 -3.65 -6.72 -3.32
CA VAL A 142 -4.06 -7.75 -2.37
C VAL A 142 -3.69 -9.13 -2.89
N PHE A 143 -2.88 -9.83 -2.12
CA PHE A 143 -2.34 -11.14 -2.47
C PHE A 143 -2.87 -12.17 -1.48
N SER A 144 -3.72 -13.07 -1.96
CA SER A 144 -4.33 -14.16 -1.17
C SER A 144 -4.99 -13.64 0.12
N ALA A 145 -5.67 -12.48 0.01
CA ALA A 145 -6.15 -11.74 1.17
C ALA A 145 -7.19 -12.52 1.98
N SER A 146 -7.16 -12.34 3.31
CA SER A 146 -8.02 -13.06 4.26
C SER A 146 -9.46 -12.55 4.27
N PHE A 147 -10.14 -12.50 3.11
CA PHE A 147 -11.54 -12.05 3.01
C PHE A 147 -12.55 -13.01 3.67
N TRP A 148 -12.10 -14.18 4.13
CA TRP A 148 -12.85 -15.06 5.04
C TRP A 148 -13.04 -14.48 6.46
N TRP A 149 -12.36 -13.38 6.81
CA TRP A 149 -12.45 -12.70 8.09
C TRP A 149 -13.90 -12.34 8.44
N ARG A 150 -14.39 -12.79 9.60
CA ARG A 150 -15.82 -12.87 9.89
C ARG A 150 -16.19 -12.57 11.34
N GLY A 151 -17.36 -11.97 11.53
CA GLY A 151 -17.91 -11.62 12.85
C GLY A 151 -18.60 -12.78 13.55
N LYS A 152 -18.84 -13.91 12.86
CA LYS A 152 -19.54 -15.07 13.41
C LYS A 152 -18.79 -16.38 13.15
N ASP A 153 -18.81 -17.28 14.12
CA ASP A 153 -18.30 -18.64 13.98
C ASP A 153 -19.11 -19.43 12.94
N LEU A 154 -18.46 -20.28 12.13
CA LEU A 154 -19.11 -21.12 11.12
C LEU A 154 -20.16 -22.05 11.74
N THR A 155 -19.91 -22.51 12.96
CA THR A 155 -20.78 -23.45 13.69
C THR A 155 -22.00 -22.79 14.34
N LYS A 156 -22.11 -21.45 14.28
CA LYS A 156 -23.13 -20.68 15.00
C LYS A 156 -24.14 -20.00 14.06
N GLY A 157 -24.54 -20.69 12.99
CA GLY A 157 -25.48 -20.13 12.00
C GLY A 157 -24.84 -19.01 11.16
N TYR A 158 -23.61 -19.25 10.71
CA TYR A 158 -22.90 -18.37 9.79
C TYR A 158 -23.65 -18.21 8.47
N THR A 159 -23.61 -17.00 7.93
CA THR A 159 -23.99 -16.68 6.55
C THR A 159 -22.88 -15.89 5.88
N ASN A 160 -22.92 -15.79 4.54
CA ASN A 160 -21.94 -15.00 3.77
C ASN A 160 -21.92 -13.51 4.14
N ASP A 161 -22.96 -13.00 4.80
CA ASP A 161 -23.02 -11.62 5.32
C ASP A 161 -22.27 -11.44 6.64
N ASP A 162 -21.80 -12.51 7.26
CA ASP A 162 -20.93 -12.42 8.44
C ASP A 162 -19.47 -12.11 8.07
N ARG A 163 -19.10 -12.15 6.77
CA ARG A 163 -17.77 -11.73 6.28
C ARG A 163 -17.67 -10.21 6.35
N ILE A 164 -16.78 -9.72 7.20
CA ILE A 164 -16.76 -8.32 7.64
C ILE A 164 -16.45 -7.38 6.47
N MET A 165 -15.41 -7.68 5.68
CA MET A 165 -15.03 -6.89 4.51
C MET A 165 -16.17 -6.86 3.48
N HIS A 166 -16.76 -8.02 3.16
CA HIS A 166 -17.84 -8.10 2.16
C HIS A 166 -19.05 -7.25 2.58
N SER A 167 -19.44 -7.32 3.85
CA SER A 167 -20.55 -6.53 4.37
C SER A 167 -20.24 -5.03 4.40
N MET A 168 -18.99 -4.65 4.71
CA MET A 168 -18.53 -3.26 4.60
C MET A 168 -18.65 -2.72 3.17
N LEU A 169 -18.13 -3.47 2.18
CA LEU A 169 -18.18 -3.08 0.77
C LEU A 169 -19.63 -2.94 0.28
N LYS A 170 -20.52 -3.89 0.62
CA LYS A 170 -21.95 -3.81 0.30
C LYS A 170 -22.64 -2.59 0.91
N SER A 171 -22.21 -2.17 2.10
CA SER A 171 -22.78 -1.01 2.81
C SER A 171 -22.18 0.34 2.38
N THR A 172 -21.12 0.34 1.57
CA THR A 172 -20.46 1.58 1.15
C THR A 172 -21.29 2.29 0.09
N THR A 173 -21.58 3.57 0.29
CA THR A 173 -22.26 4.40 -0.70
C THR A 173 -21.25 4.89 -1.74
N GLY A 174 -21.29 4.29 -2.92
CA GLY A 174 -20.36 4.62 -4.01
C GLY A 174 -19.04 3.83 -3.91
N LYS A 175 -18.35 3.75 -5.04
CA LYS A 175 -17.05 3.08 -5.14
C LYS A 175 -15.96 4.17 -5.09
N PRO A 176 -14.97 4.09 -4.18
CA PRO A 176 -13.83 5.00 -4.21
C PRO A 176 -13.06 4.88 -5.52
N ASP A 177 -12.42 5.96 -5.96
CA ASP A 177 -11.54 5.98 -7.14
C ASP A 177 -10.20 5.29 -6.84
N LEU A 178 -10.28 3.98 -6.65
CA LEU A 178 -9.17 3.10 -6.34
C LEU A 178 -9.02 2.07 -7.46
N LYS A 179 -7.77 1.74 -7.79
CA LYS A 179 -7.43 0.60 -8.64
C LYS A 179 -7.01 -0.59 -7.78
N PHE A 180 -7.44 -1.78 -8.19
CA PHE A 180 -7.29 -2.99 -7.40
C PHE A 180 -6.51 -4.02 -8.20
N TRP A 181 -5.48 -4.60 -7.59
CA TRP A 181 -4.89 -5.86 -8.01
C TRP A 181 -5.31 -6.94 -7.04
N LEU A 182 -6.14 -7.89 -7.49
CA LEU A 182 -6.61 -9.02 -6.69
C LEU A 182 -5.93 -10.29 -7.19
N GLN A 183 -5.13 -10.93 -6.35
CA GLN A 183 -4.52 -12.23 -6.64
C GLN A 183 -4.94 -13.25 -5.57
N THR A 184 -5.19 -14.48 -6.00
CA THR A 184 -5.38 -15.64 -5.12
C THR A 184 -4.77 -16.88 -5.77
N GLY A 185 -4.24 -17.81 -4.98
CA GLY A 185 -3.71 -19.07 -5.46
C GLY A 185 -4.79 -20.16 -5.53
N THR A 186 -4.74 -21.00 -6.56
CA THR A 186 -5.67 -22.14 -6.70
C THR A 186 -5.45 -23.25 -5.67
N LYS A 187 -4.40 -23.14 -4.84
CA LYS A 187 -4.03 -24.09 -3.78
C LYS A 187 -4.01 -23.45 -2.39
N ASP A 188 -4.46 -22.21 -2.24
CA ASP A 188 -4.45 -21.50 -0.95
C ASP A 188 -5.42 -22.13 0.04
N GLU A 189 -6.49 -22.74 -0.48
CA GLU A 189 -7.55 -23.37 0.27
C GLU A 189 -8.18 -24.46 -0.63
N THR A 190 -8.73 -25.52 -0.04
CA THR A 190 -9.49 -26.55 -0.78
C THR A 190 -10.96 -26.59 -0.39
N ALA A 191 -11.35 -25.78 0.59
CA ALA A 191 -12.72 -25.69 1.06
C ALA A 191 -13.58 -24.84 0.12
N ASP A 192 -14.64 -25.45 -0.41
CA ASP A 192 -15.80 -24.75 -0.97
C ASP A 192 -16.89 -24.78 0.13
N ARG A 193 -16.89 -23.76 0.98
CA ARG A 193 -17.73 -23.69 2.19
C ARG A 193 -19.20 -23.51 1.83
N ASN A 194 -19.50 -22.93 0.68
CA ASN A 194 -20.87 -22.69 0.22
C ASN A 194 -21.36 -23.70 -0.85
N ASN A 195 -20.51 -24.64 -1.28
CA ASN A 195 -20.76 -25.66 -2.30
C ASN A 195 -21.20 -25.10 -3.67
N ASN A 196 -20.72 -23.94 -4.08
CA ASN A 196 -21.06 -23.34 -5.38
C ASN A 196 -20.07 -23.67 -6.50
N GLY A 197 -19.08 -24.52 -6.24
CA GLY A 197 -18.01 -24.90 -7.18
C GLY A 197 -16.86 -23.89 -7.26
N ILE A 198 -16.86 -22.87 -6.41
CA ILE A 198 -15.80 -21.86 -6.27
C ILE A 198 -15.26 -21.95 -4.84
N ILE A 199 -13.95 -22.13 -4.70
CA ILE A 199 -13.27 -22.17 -3.39
C ILE A 199 -13.55 -20.85 -2.64
N ASP A 200 -14.07 -20.94 -1.41
CA ASP A 200 -14.46 -19.79 -0.58
C ASP A 200 -14.27 -20.01 0.92
#